data_AF-A0A1I8AEP8-F1
#
_entry.id   AF-A0A1I8AEP8-F1
#
_cell.length_a   1.000
_cell.length_b   1.000
_cell.length_c   1.000
_cell.angle_alpha   90.00
_cell.angle_beta   90.00
_cell.angle_gamma   90.00
#
_symmetry.space_group_name_H-M   'P 1'
#
loop_
_entity.id
_entity.type
_entity.pdbx_description
1 polymer ?
#
loop_
_entity_poly.entity_id
_entity_poly.type
_entity_poly.pdbx_seq_one_letter_code
_entity_poly.pdbx_strand_id
1 'polypeptide(L)'
;GPLNLDLQNFDSLNKSPFTLKLDSGVGRQGKLQASGEVNLAPVSARLKVSTQDIDLRVAQAYISPFIRLELRSGMLGSDMNVDLKNTAPLAFSVTGKAQVNQLHTLDTIKGRDFVKWQQLNVDGLDYRHGDALSIAKVTLQQPYARFMINEDRTTSVDDLLIP
;
A
#
# COMPACT_ATOMS: atom_id res chain seq x y z
N GLY A 1 0.92 -13.40 11.65
CA GLY A 1 1.21 -13.31 13.09
C GLY A 1 -0.07 -13.53 13.87
N PRO A 2 -0.07 -13.31 15.20
CA PRO A 2 -1.31 -13.32 15.99
C PRO A 2 -2.29 -12.27 15.47
N LEU A 3 -3.57 -12.56 15.60
CA LEU A 3 -4.68 -11.71 15.16
C LEU A 3 -5.54 -11.39 16.39
N ASN A 4 -5.60 -10.13 16.78
CA ASN A 4 -6.46 -9.64 17.86
C ASN A 4 -7.55 -8.76 17.27
N LEU A 5 -8.80 -9.11 17.57
CA LEU A 5 -9.99 -8.42 17.08
C LEU A 5 -10.89 -8.08 18.27
N ASP A 6 -11.20 -6.80 18.44
CA ASP A 6 -12.17 -6.29 19.43
C ASP A 6 -13.28 -5.56 18.68
N LEU A 7 -14.52 -5.96 18.97
CA LEU A 7 -15.75 -5.40 18.41
C LEU A 7 -16.60 -4.88 19.55
N GLN A 8 -16.97 -3.60 19.49
CA GLN A 8 -17.84 -2.98 20.50
C GLN A 8 -19.14 -2.54 19.83
N ASN A 9 -20.27 -2.78 20.51
CA ASN A 9 -21.61 -2.46 20.03
C ASN A 9 -21.99 -3.20 18.73
N PHE A 10 -21.41 -4.39 18.50
CA PHE A 10 -21.78 -5.23 17.37
C PHE A 10 -23.16 -5.84 17.60
N ASP A 11 -24.08 -5.56 16.69
CA ASP A 11 -25.40 -6.18 16.62
C ASP A 11 -25.46 -7.06 15.37
N SER A 12 -25.80 -8.35 15.55
CA SER A 12 -25.98 -9.30 14.44
C SER A 12 -27.11 -8.91 13.48
N LEU A 13 -28.10 -8.14 13.94
CA LEU A 13 -29.14 -7.56 13.07
C LEU A 13 -28.62 -6.36 12.28
N ASN A 14 -27.44 -5.86 12.65
CA ASN A 14 -26.68 -4.84 11.93
C ASN A 14 -27.51 -3.57 11.67
N LYS A 15 -28.22 -3.12 12.71
CA LYS A 15 -29.07 -1.92 12.69
C LYS A 15 -28.32 -0.64 13.04
N SER A 16 -27.12 -0.75 13.60
CA SER A 16 -26.30 0.36 14.04
C SER A 16 -24.82 0.13 13.75
N PRO A 17 -24.03 1.21 13.57
CA PRO A 17 -22.59 1.11 13.48
C PRO A 17 -21.98 0.47 14.73
N PHE A 18 -20.85 -0.20 14.55
CA PHE A 18 -20.05 -0.79 15.62
C PHE A 18 -18.60 -0.31 15.52
N THR A 19 -17.89 -0.37 16.65
CA THR A 19 -16.47 -0.02 16.68
C THR A 19 -15.64 -1.27 16.43
N LEU A 20 -14.70 -1.16 15.50
CA LEU A 20 -13.69 -2.16 15.17
C LEU A 20 -12.34 -1.75 15.76
N LYS A 21 -11.63 -2.68 16.39
CA LYS A 21 -10.19 -2.60 16.63
C LYS A 21 -9.53 -3.90 16.19
N LEU A 22 -8.51 -3.78 15.36
CA LEU A 22 -7.72 -4.87 14.81
C LEU A 22 -6.24 -4.60 15.13
N ASP A 23 -5.55 -5.59 15.69
CA ASP A 23 -4.10 -5.62 15.81
C ASP A 23 -3.62 -6.97 15.27
N SER A 24 -2.81 -6.93 14.21
CA SER A 24 -2.40 -8.12 13.47
C SER A 24 -0.94 -8.06 13.06
N GLY A 25 -0.23 -9.18 13.19
CA GLY A 25 1.11 -9.34 12.63
C GLY A 25 1.07 -9.76 11.16
N VAL A 26 1.84 -9.07 10.29
CA VAL A 26 1.97 -9.35 8.86
C VAL A 26 3.38 -9.84 8.55
N GLY A 27 3.50 -11.01 7.92
CA GLY A 27 4.79 -11.63 7.67
C GLY A 27 5.51 -11.99 8.97
N ARG A 28 6.84 -11.81 9.00
CA ARG A 28 7.70 -12.19 10.14
C ARG A 28 7.80 -11.11 11.22
N GLN A 29 7.75 -9.83 10.84
CA GLN A 29 8.03 -8.69 11.74
C GLN A 29 7.06 -7.51 11.57
N GLY A 30 6.23 -7.52 10.53
CA GLY A 30 5.35 -6.41 10.24
C GLY A 30 4.14 -6.38 11.16
N LYS A 31 3.63 -5.18 11.39
CA LYS A 31 2.44 -4.92 12.20
C LYS A 31 1.43 -4.10 11.43
N LEU A 32 0.16 -4.48 11.53
CA LEU A 32 -0.98 -3.76 11.01
C LEU A 32 -1.96 -3.52 12.16
N GLN A 33 -2.38 -2.28 12.31
CA GLN A 33 -3.42 -1.91 13.25
C GLN A 33 -4.51 -1.14 12.51
N ALA A 34 -5.76 -1.44 12.81
CA ALA A 34 -6.90 -0.68 12.27
C ALA A 34 -7.89 -0.40 13.38
N SER A 35 -8.47 0.80 13.40
CA SER A 35 -9.51 1.15 14.36
C SER A 35 -10.50 2.13 13.78
N GLY A 36 -11.78 2.03 14.14
CA GLY A 36 -12.79 2.99 13.71
C GLY A 36 -14.19 2.43 13.72
N GLU A 37 -15.09 3.11 13.02
CA GLU A 37 -16.50 2.75 12.93
C GLU A 37 -16.80 2.02 11.63
N VAL A 38 -17.61 0.97 11.73
CA VAL A 38 -18.08 0.17 10.61
C VAL A 38 -19.59 0.02 10.72
N ASN A 39 -20.28 0.07 9.59
CA ASN A 39 -21.70 -0.25 9.47
C ASN A 39 -21.85 -1.25 8.31
N LEU A 40 -22.70 -2.27 8.42
CA LEU A 40 -22.88 -3.24 7.31
C LEU A 40 -24.20 -3.03 6.54
N ALA A 41 -25.11 -2.17 7.03
CA ALA A 41 -26.37 -1.84 6.33
C ALA A 41 -26.74 -0.36 6.52
N PRO A 42 -26.45 0.51 5.53
CA PRO A 42 -25.61 0.24 4.36
C PRO A 42 -24.13 0.02 4.75
N VAL A 43 -23.36 -0.68 3.91
CA VAL A 43 -21.93 -0.94 4.15
C VAL A 43 -21.14 0.37 4.06
N SER A 44 -20.54 0.78 5.17
CA SER A 44 -19.64 1.94 5.25
C SER A 44 -18.61 1.75 6.35
N ALA A 45 -17.48 2.47 6.26
CA ALA A 45 -16.44 2.40 7.27
C ALA A 45 -15.63 3.70 7.32
N ARG A 46 -15.23 4.12 8.53
CA ARG A 46 -14.24 5.18 8.75
C ARG A 46 -13.15 4.62 9.65
N LEU A 47 -12.01 4.29 9.06
CA LEU A 47 -10.93 3.56 9.73
C LEU A 47 -9.65 4.39 9.75
N LYS A 48 -8.97 4.39 10.88
CA LYS A 48 -7.55 4.74 11.00
C LYS A 48 -6.74 3.45 10.90
N VAL A 49 -5.85 3.38 9.93
CA VAL A 49 -5.00 2.21 9.66
C VAL A 49 -3.55 2.63 9.78
N SER A 50 -2.80 1.95 10.65
CA SER A 50 -1.35 2.11 10.73
C SER A 50 -0.65 0.81 10.36
N THR A 51 0.49 0.95 9.69
CA THR A 51 1.36 -0.17 9.37
C THR A 51 2.78 0.17 9.78
N GLN A 52 3.49 -0.82 10.30
CA GLN A 52 4.88 -0.69 10.70
C GLN A 52 5.65 -1.91 10.23
N ASP A 53 6.83 -1.67 9.65
CA ASP A 53 7.77 -2.71 9.27
C ASP A 53 7.15 -3.85 8.43
N ILE A 54 6.24 -3.51 7.53
CA ILE A 54 5.70 -4.46 6.56
C ILE A 54 6.77 -4.73 5.51
N ASP A 55 7.27 -5.96 5.47
CA ASP A 55 8.22 -6.40 4.43
C ASP A 55 7.50 -6.44 3.08
N LEU A 56 7.89 -5.53 2.17
CA LEU A 56 7.25 -5.37 0.87
C LEU A 56 7.36 -6.59 -0.03
N ARG A 57 8.24 -7.56 0.25
CA ARG A 57 8.32 -8.80 -0.53
C ARG A 57 7.00 -9.58 -0.54
N VAL A 58 6.12 -9.38 0.45
CA VAL A 58 4.76 -9.93 0.44
C VAL A 58 3.90 -9.41 -0.72
N ALA A 59 4.24 -8.24 -1.27
CA ALA A 59 3.55 -7.64 -2.41
C ALA A 59 4.00 -8.20 -3.77
N GLN A 60 5.02 -9.06 -3.82
CA GLN A 60 5.59 -9.58 -5.07
C GLN A 60 4.52 -10.20 -5.99
N ALA A 61 3.57 -10.95 -5.42
CA ALA A 61 2.50 -11.60 -6.19
C ALA A 61 1.54 -10.60 -6.87
N TYR A 62 1.41 -9.39 -6.33
CA TYR A 62 0.56 -8.33 -6.89
C TYR A 62 1.27 -7.49 -7.94
N ILE A 63 2.61 -7.51 -7.96
CA ILE A 63 3.45 -6.75 -8.89
C ILE A 63 3.82 -7.60 -10.12
N SER A 64 4.11 -8.88 -9.91
CA SER A 64 4.60 -9.81 -10.94
C SER A 64 3.70 -9.91 -12.20
N PRO A 65 2.36 -9.77 -12.12
CA PRO A 65 1.52 -9.78 -13.32
C PRO A 65 1.72 -8.58 -14.25
N PHE A 66 2.27 -7.47 -13.76
CA PHE A 66 2.35 -6.20 -14.49
C PHE A 66 3.79 -5.81 -14.83
N ILE A 67 4.78 -6.29 -14.08
CA ILE A 67 6.19 -5.95 -14.29
C ILE A 67 7.12 -7.10 -13.89
N ARG A 68 8.14 -7.35 -14.73
CA ARG A 68 9.22 -8.33 -14.56
C ARG A 68 10.28 -7.85 -13.56
N LEU A 69 9.84 -7.52 -12.35
CA LEU A 69 10.66 -6.96 -11.28
C LEU A 69 10.60 -7.84 -10.04
N GLU A 70 11.74 -8.08 -9.40
CA GLU A 70 11.80 -8.75 -8.10
C GLU A 70 12.08 -7.75 -6.98
N LEU A 71 11.25 -7.77 -5.94
CA LEU A 71 11.49 -7.08 -4.68
C LEU A 71 12.49 -7.88 -3.84
N ARG A 72 13.69 -7.32 -3.64
CA ARG A 72 14.74 -7.91 -2.81
C ARG A 72 14.65 -7.46 -1.35
N SER A 73 14.24 -6.21 -1.13
CA SER A 73 13.96 -5.64 0.19
C SER A 73 13.03 -4.45 0.10
N GLY A 74 12.47 -4.06 1.24
CA GLY A 74 11.69 -2.84 1.40
C GLY A 74 10.82 -2.95 2.64
N MET A 75 10.83 -1.93 3.49
CA MET A 75 10.04 -1.88 4.71
C MET A 75 9.02 -0.75 4.60
N LEU A 76 7.74 -1.10 4.54
CA LEU A 76 6.62 -0.16 4.47
C LEU A 76 6.13 0.18 5.87
N GLY A 77 6.03 1.49 6.12
CA GLY A 77 5.26 2.07 7.21
C GLY A 77 4.24 3.06 6.67
N SER A 78 3.10 3.21 7.34
CA SER A 78 2.08 4.18 6.94
C SER A 78 1.12 4.51 8.08
N ASP A 79 0.53 5.70 7.99
CA ASP A 79 -0.62 6.14 8.77
C ASP A 79 -1.68 6.65 7.79
N MET A 80 -2.80 5.94 7.68
CA MET A 80 -3.85 6.18 6.71
C MET A 80 -5.21 6.36 7.40
N ASN A 81 -6.02 7.28 6.89
CA ASN A 81 -7.46 7.34 7.14
C ASN A 81 -8.16 6.78 5.90
N VAL A 82 -9.03 5.79 6.10
CA VAL A 82 -9.83 5.16 5.04
C VAL A 82 -11.29 5.48 5.31
N ASP A 83 -11.98 6.04 4.32
CA ASP A 83 -13.40 6.37 4.39
C ASP A 83 -14.14 5.67 3.25
N LEU A 84 -14.78 4.55 3.56
CA LEU A 84 -15.65 3.81 2.65
C LEU A 84 -17.08 4.33 2.81
N LYS A 85 -17.62 4.93 1.75
CA LYS A 85 -18.98 5.48 1.71
C LYS A 85 -20.01 4.46 1.22
N ASN A 86 -19.64 3.64 0.24
CA ASN A 86 -20.53 2.67 -0.37
C ASN A 86 -19.73 1.59 -1.12
N THR A 87 -20.31 0.40 -1.30
CA THR A 87 -19.73 -0.72 -2.06
C THR A 87 -20.32 -0.90 -3.45
N ALA A 88 -21.49 -0.31 -3.73
CA ALA A 88 -22.15 -0.38 -5.04
C ALA A 88 -22.93 0.92 -5.34
N PRO A 89 -22.40 1.86 -6.15
CA PRO A 89 -21.04 1.84 -6.71
C PRO A 89 -19.98 1.97 -5.60
N LEU A 90 -18.79 1.41 -5.86
CA LEU A 90 -17.67 1.50 -4.91
C LEU A 90 -17.23 2.97 -4.78
N ALA A 91 -17.31 3.51 -3.57
CA ALA A 91 -16.92 4.87 -3.26
C ALA A 91 -16.12 4.89 -1.96
N PHE A 92 -14.82 5.16 -2.06
CA PHE A 92 -13.95 5.31 -0.91
C PHE A 92 -12.84 6.35 -1.15
N SER A 93 -12.32 6.88 -0.05
CA SER A 93 -11.10 7.69 -0.05
C SER A 93 -10.07 7.15 0.93
N VAL A 94 -8.80 7.45 0.65
CA VAL A 94 -7.67 7.16 1.51
C VAL A 94 -6.83 8.42 1.62
N THR A 95 -6.58 8.88 2.85
CA THR A 95 -5.69 10.02 3.10
C THR A 95 -4.61 9.67 4.11
N GLY A 96 -3.43 10.25 3.99
CA GLY A 96 -2.39 10.05 5.00
C GLY A 96 -0.97 10.18 4.49
N LYS A 97 -0.09 9.38 5.08
CA LYS A 97 1.34 9.36 4.77
C LYS A 97 1.86 7.93 4.71
N ALA A 98 2.90 7.72 3.91
CA ALA A 98 3.59 6.45 3.78
C ALA A 98 5.09 6.65 3.71
N GLN A 99 5.82 5.64 4.15
CA GLN A 99 7.27 5.58 4.07
C GLN A 99 7.70 4.20 3.58
N VAL A 100 8.70 4.16 2.71
CA VAL A 100 9.38 2.93 2.32
C VAL A 100 10.87 3.08 2.56
N ASN A 101 11.39 2.29 3.50
CA ASN A 101 12.81 2.24 3.81
C ASN A 101 13.49 1.09 3.08
N GLN A 102 14.75 1.31 2.66
CA GLN A 102 15.66 0.32 2.13
C GLN A 102 15.05 -0.50 0.98
N LEU A 103 14.39 0.17 0.02
CA LEU A 103 13.87 -0.54 -1.15
C LEU A 103 15.05 -0.98 -2.02
N HIS A 104 15.03 -2.25 -2.43
CA HIS A 104 15.93 -2.77 -3.45
C HIS A 104 15.14 -3.68 -4.39
N THR A 105 15.22 -3.39 -5.69
CA THR A 105 14.56 -4.17 -6.73
C THR A 105 15.55 -4.63 -7.79
N LEU A 106 15.25 -5.78 -8.41
CA LEU A 106 16.04 -6.40 -9.45
C LEU A 106 15.20 -6.55 -10.73
N ASP A 107 15.75 -6.10 -11.85
CA ASP A 107 15.30 -6.46 -13.19
C ASP A 107 15.53 -7.97 -13.39
N THR A 108 14.46 -8.73 -13.61
CA THR A 108 14.52 -10.19 -13.76
C THR A 108 14.89 -10.66 -15.16
N ILE A 109 14.93 -9.77 -16.15
CA ILE A 109 15.38 -10.05 -17.52
C ILE A 109 16.91 -9.99 -17.59
N LYS A 110 17.50 -8.91 -17.06
CA LYS A 110 18.95 -8.65 -17.16
C LYS A 110 19.71 -9.03 -15.89
N GLY A 111 19.01 -9.35 -14.80
CA GLY A 111 19.60 -9.81 -13.54
C GLY A 111 20.40 -8.73 -12.81
N ARG A 112 19.94 -7.47 -12.84
CA ARG A 112 20.67 -6.33 -12.27
C ARG A 112 19.76 -5.41 -11.47
N ASP A 113 20.36 -4.65 -10.56
CA ASP A 113 19.64 -3.59 -9.81
C ASP A 113 18.87 -2.67 -10.75
N PHE A 114 17.61 -2.43 -10.42
CA PHE A 114 16.76 -1.54 -11.21
C PHE A 114 16.45 -0.25 -10.46
N VAL A 115 15.56 -0.31 -9.46
CA VAL A 115 15.19 0.81 -8.60
C VAL A 115 15.55 0.49 -7.15
N LYS A 116 16.24 1.41 -6.48
CA LYS A 116 16.52 1.32 -5.06
C LYS A 116 16.64 2.69 -4.42
N TRP A 117 16.38 2.76 -3.12
CA TRP A 117 16.58 3.96 -2.32
C TRP A 117 16.77 3.61 -0.85
N GLN A 118 17.40 4.52 -0.10
CA GLN A 118 17.50 4.38 1.34
C GLN A 118 16.15 4.66 2.02
N GLN A 119 15.44 5.72 1.60
CA GLN A 119 14.17 6.10 2.19
C GLN A 119 13.33 6.92 1.20
N LEU A 120 12.06 6.58 1.10
CA LEU A 120 11.01 7.33 0.40
C LEU A 120 9.96 7.74 1.43
N ASN A 121 9.64 9.03 1.50
CA ASN A 121 8.51 9.56 2.26
C ASN A 121 7.48 10.16 1.30
N VAL A 122 6.21 9.81 1.51
CA VAL A 122 5.05 10.35 0.81
C VAL A 122 4.16 10.98 1.87
N ASP A 123 4.02 12.30 1.82
CA ASP A 123 3.22 13.08 2.76
C ASP A 123 2.01 13.70 2.05
N GLY A 124 0.85 13.68 2.71
CA GLY A 124 -0.38 14.25 2.17
C GLY A 124 -0.90 13.49 0.95
N LEU A 125 -0.89 12.15 1.01
CA LEU A 125 -1.62 11.31 0.06
C LEU A 125 -3.12 11.59 0.24
N ASP A 126 -3.83 11.86 -0.86
CA ASP A 126 -5.30 11.95 -0.93
C ASP A 126 -5.74 11.24 -2.21
N TYR A 127 -6.24 10.03 -2.05
CA TYR A 127 -6.80 9.20 -3.10
C TYR A 127 -8.31 9.13 -2.96
N ARG A 128 -9.03 9.39 -4.05
CA ARG A 128 -10.48 9.24 -4.16
C ARG A 128 -10.78 8.32 -5.32
N HIS A 129 -11.40 7.18 -5.01
CA HIS A 129 -11.63 6.15 -6.01
C HIS A 129 -12.52 6.66 -7.15
N GLY A 130 -12.05 6.49 -8.39
CA GLY A 130 -12.75 6.95 -9.61
C GLY A 130 -12.69 8.46 -9.88
N ASP A 131 -11.97 9.23 -9.05
CA ASP A 131 -11.87 10.69 -9.17
C ASP A 131 -10.40 11.12 -9.37
N ALA A 132 -9.61 11.12 -8.29
CA ALA A 132 -8.26 11.67 -8.33
C ALA A 132 -7.30 11.01 -7.33
N LEU A 133 -6.01 11.12 -7.64
CA LEU A 133 -4.92 10.90 -6.70
C LEU A 133 -4.09 12.17 -6.62
N SER A 134 -3.87 12.68 -5.41
CA SER A 134 -2.94 13.78 -5.16
C SER A 134 -1.97 13.43 -4.04
N ILE A 135 -0.76 13.98 -4.14
CA ILE A 135 0.31 13.81 -3.16
C ILE A 135 0.91 15.19 -2.92
N ALA A 136 0.90 15.65 -1.67
CA ALA A 136 1.41 16.97 -1.34
C ALA A 136 2.95 17.05 -1.45
N LYS A 137 3.66 16.01 -0.99
CA LYS A 137 5.11 15.98 -1.03
C LYS A 137 5.66 14.57 -1.15
N VAL A 138 6.71 14.45 -1.94
CA VAL A 138 7.57 13.26 -2.01
C VAL A 138 8.99 13.65 -1.65
N THR A 139 9.60 12.93 -0.70
CA THR A 139 11.01 13.11 -0.33
C THR A 139 11.74 11.79 -0.51
N LEU A 140 12.89 11.81 -1.17
CA LEU A 140 13.63 10.61 -1.52
C LEU A 140 15.10 10.77 -1.12
N GLN A 141 15.62 9.79 -0.39
CA GLN A 141 17.00 9.75 0.08
C GLN A 141 17.77 8.67 -0.64
N GLN A 142 18.90 9.07 -1.22
CA GLN A 142 19.79 8.22 -2.00
C GLN A 142 19.04 7.41 -3.09
N PRO A 143 18.25 8.06 -3.98
CA PRO A 143 17.62 7.35 -5.07
C PRO A 143 18.64 6.82 -6.06
N TYR A 144 18.36 5.63 -6.57
CA TYR A 144 19.03 5.04 -7.71
C TYR A 144 17.98 4.42 -8.62
N ALA A 145 18.08 4.74 -9.91
CA ALA A 145 17.32 4.10 -10.96
C ALA A 145 18.26 3.81 -12.14
N ARG A 146 18.15 2.61 -12.72
CA ARG A 146 18.80 2.28 -13.98
C ARG A 146 17.84 2.53 -15.14
N PHE A 147 18.05 3.64 -15.84
CA PHE A 147 17.30 4.01 -17.03
C PHE A 147 18.21 3.94 -18.27
N MET A 148 17.82 3.14 -19.26
CA MET A 148 18.52 3.02 -20.54
C MET A 148 17.54 3.28 -21.68
N ILE A 149 18.02 3.94 -22.72
CA ILE A 149 17.33 4.06 -24.02
C ILE A 149 18.05 3.11 -24.98
N ASN A 150 17.31 2.15 -25.53
CA ASN A 150 17.81 1.16 -26.47
C ASN A 150 17.88 1.76 -27.90
N GLU A 151 18.59 1.11 -28.83
CA GLU A 151 18.72 1.56 -30.22
C GLU A 151 17.37 1.60 -30.97
N ASP A 152 16.44 0.72 -30.59
CA ASP A 152 15.07 0.66 -31.12
C ASP A 152 14.12 1.70 -30.50
N ARG A 153 14.65 2.63 -29.70
CA ARG A 153 13.93 3.69 -28.97
C ARG A 153 13.04 3.20 -27.81
N THR A 154 13.05 1.91 -27.49
CA THR A 154 12.45 1.42 -26.24
C THR A 154 13.33 1.80 -25.04
N THR A 155 12.75 1.73 -23.84
CA THR A 155 13.47 1.98 -22.59
C THR A 155 13.63 0.70 -21.78
N SER A 156 14.57 0.72 -20.83
CA SER A 156 14.67 -0.36 -19.84
C SER A 156 13.41 -0.54 -18.98
N VAL A 157 12.50 0.44 -18.94
CA VAL A 157 11.21 0.32 -18.27
C VAL A 157 10.25 -0.50 -19.14
N ASP A 158 10.23 -0.22 -20.45
CA ASP A 158 9.35 -0.91 -21.42
C ASP A 158 9.65 -2.41 -21.47
N ASP A 159 10.93 -2.79 -21.43
CA ASP A 159 11.37 -4.20 -21.40
C ASP A 159 10.70 -4.98 -20.25
N LEU A 160 10.49 -4.31 -19.11
CA LEU A 160 10.00 -4.92 -17.88
C LEU A 160 8.48 -5.02 -17.81
N LEU A 161 7.74 -4.18 -18.53
CA LEU A 161 6.28 -4.19 -18.46
C LEU A 161 5.70 -5.46 -19.11
N ILE A 162 4.61 -5.95 -18.53
CA ILE A 162 3.81 -7.04 -19.09
C ILE A 162 2.56 -6.41 -19.72
N PRO A 163 2.33 -6.60 -21.04
CA PRO A 163 1.17 -6.04 -21.75
C PRO A 163 -0.18 -6.58 -21.27
#